data_AF-A0A9D7GBD1-F1
#
_entry.id   AF-A0A9D7GBD1-F1
#
_cell.length_a   1.000
_cell.length_b   1.000
_cell.length_c   1.000
_cell.angle_alpha   90.00
_cell.angle_beta   90.00
_cell.angle_gamma   90.00
#
_symmetry.space_group_name_H-M   'P 1'
#
loop_
_entity.id
_entity.type
_entity.pdbx_description
1 polymer ?
#
loop_
_entity_poly.entity_id
_entity_poly.type
_entity_poly.pdbx_seq_one_letter_code
_entity_poly.pdbx_strand_id
1 'polypeptide(L)'
;MRTPLLLAASFIAFGCFAQVSTDPQPRNVLLEEFTAINCGNCPAGHVSAATILNANPGRVVLVNVHAGSLANPSGSQPDFRTPWGNQLHSTYGVTFTPQGLVSRTAYNGPTLLSSVNWNAAANVLLAQTAIVNLSITTDFDPATRLLQVSVEHYYTSTSPGAADRLHVLLTEDHLTAYQANYGAGGAQPSYDHRHALRVGLTPFAGDALGTGASGEQGMNTYSHVLPIGWNADNVRVVAFINEAAGTLPGEVHQAAEAPAIAIATGVVEMPQPAALNAFPNPAHGAFVLQALDGSIGAITVRDASGRMVGAIQPASKANALMLDASAWSAGIYIIATDDGRVARLVVQH
;
A
#
# COMPACT_ATOMS: atom_id res chain seq x y z
N MET A 1 45.72 -17.09 8.86
CA MET A 1 44.61 -17.22 7.90
C MET A 1 43.33 -16.86 8.64
N ARG A 2 42.70 -15.74 8.31
CA ARG A 2 41.43 -15.30 8.91
C ARG A 2 40.30 -15.77 8.00
N THR A 3 39.49 -16.71 8.49
CA THR A 3 38.29 -17.19 7.82
C THR A 3 37.21 -16.11 7.87
N PRO A 4 36.57 -15.73 6.75
CA PRO A 4 35.46 -14.79 6.80
C PRO A 4 34.20 -15.52 7.28
N LEU A 5 33.57 -14.97 8.31
CA LEU A 5 32.28 -15.42 8.83
C LEU A 5 31.19 -14.97 7.84
N LEU A 6 30.60 -15.91 7.09
CA LEU A 6 29.41 -15.63 6.29
C LEU A 6 28.23 -15.39 7.24
N LEU A 7 27.72 -14.16 7.27
CA LEU A 7 26.47 -13.83 7.92
C LEU A 7 25.33 -14.32 7.01
N ALA A 8 24.70 -15.44 7.37
CA ALA A 8 23.48 -15.88 6.72
C ALA A 8 22.33 -14.98 7.18
N ALA A 9 21.78 -14.19 6.25
CA ALA A 9 20.53 -13.46 6.48
C ALA A 9 19.39 -14.47 6.62
N SER A 10 18.91 -14.66 7.84
CA SER A 10 17.75 -15.50 8.13
C SER A 10 16.50 -14.75 7.67
N PHE A 11 15.90 -15.16 6.55
CA PHE A 11 14.57 -14.74 6.16
C PHE A 11 13.57 -15.33 7.15
N ILE A 12 13.06 -14.50 8.07
CA ILE A 12 11.91 -14.87 8.89
C ILE A 12 10.70 -14.82 7.96
N ALA A 13 10.13 -15.99 7.67
CA ALA A 13 8.84 -16.09 7.01
C ALA A 13 7.78 -15.51 7.97
N PHE A 14 7.28 -14.31 7.65
CA PHE A 14 6.11 -13.73 8.29
C PHE A 14 4.91 -14.64 8.01
N GLY A 15 4.38 -15.28 9.06
CA GLY A 15 3.04 -15.86 9.02
C GLY A 15 2.04 -14.73 8.91
N CYS A 16 1.65 -14.38 7.68
CA CYS A 16 0.66 -13.36 7.40
C CYS A 16 -0.73 -13.83 7.88
N PHE A 17 -1.27 -13.18 8.90
CA PHE A 17 -2.72 -13.08 9.07
C PHE A 17 -3.22 -12.10 7.99
N ALA A 18 -4.12 -12.57 7.14
CA ALA A 18 -4.64 -11.85 5.96
C ALA A 18 -4.79 -10.34 6.21
N GLN A 19 -4.02 -9.53 5.47
CA GLN A 19 -4.10 -8.06 5.51
C GLN A 19 -5.11 -7.53 4.49
N VAL A 20 -5.45 -8.33 3.48
CA VAL A 20 -6.51 -8.02 2.51
C VAL A 20 -7.88 -8.48 3.01
N SER A 21 -8.89 -7.61 2.88
CA SER A 21 -10.28 -7.96 3.22
C SER A 21 -10.78 -9.11 2.36
N THR A 22 -11.55 -10.03 2.94
CA THR A 22 -12.24 -11.11 2.21
C THR A 22 -13.69 -10.78 1.88
N ASP A 23 -14.22 -9.68 2.42
CA ASP A 23 -15.56 -9.19 2.10
C ASP A 23 -15.53 -8.38 0.80
N PRO A 24 -16.56 -8.46 -0.07
CA PRO A 24 -16.68 -7.62 -1.26
C PRO A 24 -16.48 -6.13 -0.93
N GLN A 25 -15.49 -5.50 -1.55
CA GLN A 25 -15.21 -4.07 -1.38
C GLN A 25 -15.70 -3.25 -2.58
N PRO A 26 -15.98 -1.96 -2.40
CA PRO A 26 -16.18 -1.06 -3.51
C PRO A 26 -14.98 -1.03 -4.47
N ARG A 27 -15.24 -0.93 -5.78
CA ARG A 27 -14.18 -0.83 -6.80
C ARG A 27 -13.52 0.53 -6.78
N ASN A 28 -12.18 0.58 -6.76
CA ASN A 28 -11.44 1.81 -6.96
C ASN A 28 -11.14 2.02 -8.44
N VAL A 29 -10.94 3.28 -8.82
CA VAL A 29 -10.63 3.68 -10.19
C VAL A 29 -9.16 4.04 -10.30
N LEU A 30 -8.49 3.48 -11.31
CA LEU A 30 -7.18 3.95 -11.74
C LEU A 30 -7.38 4.97 -12.86
N LEU A 31 -6.72 6.12 -12.78
CA LEU A 31 -6.62 7.06 -13.90
C LEU A 31 -5.14 7.21 -14.28
N GLU A 32 -4.77 6.57 -15.39
CA GLU A 32 -3.46 6.77 -16.02
C GLU A 32 -3.57 7.96 -16.98
N GLU A 33 -3.09 9.13 -16.54
CA GLU A 33 -3.11 10.37 -17.31
C GLU A 33 -1.83 10.50 -18.14
N PHE A 34 -1.95 10.48 -19.47
CA PHE A 34 -0.83 10.81 -20.36
C PHE A 34 -0.64 12.33 -20.38
N THR A 35 0.53 12.78 -19.94
CA THR A 35 0.91 14.18 -19.80
C THR A 35 2.30 14.46 -20.38
N ALA A 36 2.71 15.72 -20.39
CA ALA A 36 4.00 16.17 -20.89
C ALA A 36 4.38 17.57 -20.35
N ILE A 37 5.66 17.76 -20.07
CA ILE A 37 6.19 19.04 -19.56
C ILE A 37 6.10 20.19 -20.58
N ASN A 38 6.08 19.91 -21.89
CA ASN A 38 5.89 20.93 -22.94
C ASN A 38 4.44 20.98 -23.48
N CYS A 39 3.50 20.32 -22.82
CA CYS A 39 2.08 20.35 -23.18
C CYS A 39 1.34 21.48 -22.46
N GLY A 40 0.96 22.53 -23.19
CA GLY A 40 0.27 23.68 -22.61
C GLY A 40 -1.16 23.44 -22.11
N ASN A 41 -1.81 22.36 -22.55
CA ASN A 41 -3.16 21.98 -22.10
C ASN A 41 -3.15 21.02 -20.90
N CYS A 42 -2.01 20.40 -20.60
CA CYS A 42 -1.90 19.37 -19.57
C CYS A 42 -2.18 19.89 -18.14
N PRO A 43 -1.85 21.15 -17.77
CA PRO A 43 -2.27 21.71 -16.49
C PRO A 43 -3.80 21.68 -16.26
N ALA A 44 -4.60 21.87 -17.31
CA ALA A 44 -6.06 21.75 -17.20
C ALA A 44 -6.50 20.28 -17.01
N GLY A 45 -5.80 19.33 -17.66
CA GLY A 45 -5.96 17.89 -17.42
C GLY A 45 -5.67 17.52 -15.97
N HIS A 46 -4.55 17.98 -15.42
CA HIS A 46 -4.18 17.76 -14.02
C HIS A 46 -5.27 18.28 -13.06
N VAL A 47 -5.86 19.44 -13.34
CA VAL A 47 -6.99 19.99 -12.54
C VAL A 47 -8.23 19.10 -12.63
N SER A 48 -8.56 18.58 -13.81
CA SER A 48 -9.65 17.62 -13.98
C SER A 48 -9.42 16.33 -13.18
N ALA A 49 -8.21 15.75 -13.26
CA ALA A 49 -7.85 14.55 -12.52
C ALA A 49 -7.90 14.78 -10.99
N ALA A 50 -7.34 15.89 -10.52
CA ALA A 50 -7.38 16.28 -9.10
C ALA A 50 -8.80 16.50 -8.59
N THR A 51 -9.70 17.06 -9.42
CA THR A 51 -11.11 17.23 -9.07
C THR A 51 -11.80 15.88 -8.84
N ILE A 52 -11.51 14.89 -9.70
CA ILE A 52 -12.06 13.53 -9.56
C ILE A 52 -11.54 12.86 -8.29
N LEU A 53 -10.23 12.96 -8.03
CA LEU A 53 -9.58 12.44 -6.82
C LEU A 53 -10.18 13.06 -5.54
N ASN A 54 -10.27 14.39 -5.48
CA ASN A 54 -10.77 15.12 -4.31
C ASN A 54 -12.25 14.85 -4.03
N ALA A 55 -13.05 14.57 -5.05
CA ALA A 55 -14.45 14.19 -4.89
C ALA A 55 -14.63 12.74 -4.39
N ASN A 56 -13.60 11.89 -4.51
CA ASN A 56 -13.66 10.46 -4.23
C ASN A 56 -12.43 10.01 -3.40
N PRO A 57 -12.25 10.56 -2.19
CA PRO A 57 -11.05 10.29 -1.38
C PRO A 57 -10.89 8.79 -1.08
N GLY A 58 -9.70 8.26 -1.33
CA GLY A 58 -9.36 6.84 -1.12
C GLY A 58 -9.95 5.88 -2.16
N ARG A 59 -10.65 6.38 -3.18
CA ARG A 59 -11.35 5.56 -4.20
C ARG A 59 -10.83 5.77 -5.62
N VAL A 60 -9.94 6.73 -5.82
CA VAL A 60 -9.31 7.06 -7.10
C VAL A 60 -7.80 7.06 -6.91
N VAL A 61 -7.08 6.39 -7.80
CA VAL A 61 -5.62 6.34 -7.85
C VAL A 61 -5.18 7.02 -9.14
N LEU A 62 -4.30 8.02 -9.05
CA LEU A 62 -3.79 8.76 -10.20
C LEU A 62 -2.37 8.30 -10.54
N VAL A 63 -2.06 8.21 -11.83
CA VAL A 63 -0.71 7.98 -12.33
C VAL A 63 -0.47 8.91 -13.52
N ASN A 64 0.47 9.85 -13.38
CA ASN A 64 0.83 10.80 -14.42
C ASN A 64 1.98 10.24 -15.26
N VAL A 65 1.67 9.91 -16.51
CA VAL A 65 2.53 9.25 -17.48
C VAL A 65 3.11 10.29 -18.42
N HIS A 66 4.33 10.72 -18.15
CA HIS A 66 5.07 11.63 -19.04
C HIS A 66 5.59 10.86 -20.25
N ALA A 67 5.03 11.10 -21.43
CA ALA A 67 5.40 10.40 -22.65
C ALA A 67 5.06 11.21 -23.93
N GLY A 68 5.49 10.70 -25.08
CA GLY A 68 5.30 11.36 -26.36
C GLY A 68 6.27 12.52 -26.63
N SER A 69 6.09 13.18 -27.77
CA SER A 69 7.05 14.18 -28.26
C SER A 69 7.16 15.42 -27.36
N LEU A 70 6.06 15.83 -26.73
CA LEU A 70 6.02 16.98 -25.82
C LEU A 70 6.64 16.68 -24.45
N ALA A 71 6.86 15.41 -24.09
CA ALA A 71 7.55 15.04 -22.87
C ALA A 71 9.08 15.06 -23.01
N ASN A 72 9.60 15.21 -24.24
CA ASN A 72 11.03 15.37 -24.46
C ASN A 72 11.53 16.66 -23.80
N PRO A 73 12.49 16.58 -22.88
CA PRO A 73 13.08 17.77 -22.29
C PRO A 73 13.98 18.50 -23.29
N SER A 74 14.12 19.80 -23.07
CA SER A 74 15.07 20.68 -23.76
C SER A 74 15.84 21.53 -22.74
N GLY A 75 17.10 21.83 -23.02
CA GLY A 75 17.95 22.61 -22.12
C GLY A 75 18.07 21.96 -20.72
N SER A 76 17.65 22.68 -19.69
CA SER A 76 17.69 22.23 -18.29
C SER A 76 16.37 21.62 -17.79
N GLN A 77 15.42 21.34 -18.67
CA GLN A 77 14.17 20.68 -18.28
C GLN A 77 14.42 19.26 -17.78
N PRO A 78 13.73 18.79 -16.72
CA PRO A 78 13.90 17.42 -16.24
C PRO A 78 13.25 16.42 -17.19
N ASP A 79 13.80 15.21 -17.24
CA ASP A 79 13.19 14.09 -17.94
C ASP A 79 12.34 13.27 -16.96
N PHE A 80 11.01 13.38 -17.08
CA PHE A 80 10.06 12.57 -16.31
C PHE A 80 9.58 11.32 -17.04
N ARG A 81 10.06 11.08 -18.27
CA ARG A 81 9.67 9.89 -19.02
C ARG A 81 10.26 8.65 -18.38
N THR A 82 9.53 7.55 -18.49
CA THR A 82 9.98 6.24 -18.01
C THR A 82 9.86 5.22 -19.15
N PRO A 83 10.68 4.15 -19.16
CA PRO A 83 10.51 3.06 -20.12
C PRO A 83 9.09 2.48 -20.07
N TRP A 84 8.54 2.33 -18.86
CA TRP A 84 7.18 1.87 -18.64
C TRP A 84 6.13 2.80 -19.25
N GLY A 85 6.21 4.10 -18.96
CA GLY A 85 5.28 5.09 -19.46
C GLY A 85 5.32 5.23 -20.98
N ASN A 86 6.52 5.19 -21.56
CA ASN A 86 6.70 5.19 -23.02
C ASN A 86 6.07 3.93 -23.65
N GLN A 87 6.23 2.76 -23.03
CA GLN A 87 5.60 1.54 -23.50
C GLN A 87 4.08 1.65 -23.44
N LEU A 88 3.51 2.08 -22.30
CA LEU A 88 2.07 2.30 -22.14
C LEU A 88 1.50 3.26 -23.20
N HIS A 89 2.17 4.39 -23.40
CA HIS A 89 1.79 5.38 -24.41
C HIS A 89 1.78 4.78 -25.83
N SER A 90 2.81 3.98 -26.18
CA SER A 90 2.88 3.32 -27.49
C SER A 90 1.82 2.24 -27.66
N THR A 91 1.56 1.46 -26.60
CA THR A 91 0.58 0.37 -26.56
C THR A 91 -0.83 0.87 -26.85
N TYR A 92 -1.24 1.99 -26.24
CA TYR A 92 -2.56 2.58 -26.49
C TYR A 92 -2.61 3.55 -27.67
N GLY A 93 -1.50 3.72 -28.41
CA GLY A 93 -1.44 4.57 -29.60
C GLY A 93 -1.81 6.03 -29.29
N VAL A 94 -1.33 6.57 -28.17
CA VAL A 94 -1.63 7.94 -27.75
C VAL A 94 -1.02 8.90 -28.77
N THR A 95 -1.84 9.79 -29.33
CA THR A 95 -1.44 10.71 -30.41
C THR A 95 -1.43 12.17 -29.97
N PHE A 96 -2.11 12.50 -28.88
CA PHE A 96 -2.08 13.82 -28.26
C PHE A 96 -2.23 13.71 -26.74
N THR A 97 -1.97 14.81 -26.04
CA THR A 97 -2.06 14.88 -24.58
C THR A 97 -2.67 16.24 -24.19
N PRO A 98 -3.49 16.33 -23.12
CA PRO A 98 -3.84 15.24 -22.20
C PRO A 98 -4.87 14.26 -22.78
N GLN A 99 -4.60 12.97 -22.58
CA GLN A 99 -5.53 11.86 -22.74
C GLN A 99 -5.31 10.91 -21.56
N GLY A 100 -6.26 10.03 -21.27
CA GLY A 100 -6.12 9.12 -20.13
C GLY A 100 -6.92 7.84 -20.28
N LEU A 101 -6.51 6.84 -19.49
CA LEU A 101 -7.20 5.56 -19.35
C LEU A 101 -7.89 5.54 -18.00
N VAL A 102 -9.22 5.41 -18.00
CA VAL A 102 -10.00 5.25 -16.77
C VAL A 102 -10.23 3.76 -16.56
N SER A 103 -9.44 3.16 -15.67
CA SER A 103 -9.32 1.72 -15.42
C SER A 103 -9.21 0.89 -16.70
N ARG A 104 -8.64 1.47 -17.77
CA ARG A 104 -8.51 0.85 -19.10
C ARG A 104 -9.86 0.34 -19.67
N THR A 105 -10.97 0.93 -19.24
CA THR A 105 -12.32 0.57 -19.69
C THR A 105 -12.81 1.55 -20.76
N ALA A 106 -13.47 1.03 -21.79
CA ALA A 106 -14.10 1.86 -22.81
C ALA A 106 -15.27 2.67 -22.23
N TYR A 107 -15.37 3.95 -22.63
CA TYR A 107 -16.50 4.80 -22.27
C TYR A 107 -17.04 5.50 -23.52
N ASN A 108 -18.31 5.22 -23.85
CA ASN A 108 -18.96 5.70 -25.07
C ASN A 108 -18.18 5.40 -26.37
N GLY A 109 -17.50 4.25 -26.42
CA GLY A 109 -16.77 3.78 -27.59
C GLY A 109 -15.27 3.60 -27.34
N PRO A 110 -14.47 4.68 -27.16
CA PRO A 110 -13.03 4.58 -27.00
C PRO A 110 -12.61 4.21 -25.56
N THR A 111 -11.47 3.52 -25.43
CA THR A 111 -10.77 3.32 -24.15
C THR A 111 -9.87 4.50 -23.78
N LEU A 112 -9.25 5.15 -24.77
CA LEU A 112 -8.43 6.33 -24.57
C LEU A 112 -9.31 7.57 -24.57
N LEU A 113 -9.46 8.22 -23.42
CA LEU A 113 -10.42 9.29 -23.18
C LEU A 113 -9.75 10.65 -23.10
N SER A 114 -10.41 11.70 -23.61
CA SER A 114 -10.04 13.07 -23.28
C SER A 114 -10.52 13.44 -21.87
N SER A 115 -9.93 14.48 -21.28
CA SER A 115 -10.19 14.88 -19.90
C SER A 115 -11.63 15.20 -19.57
N VAL A 116 -12.43 15.62 -20.55
CA VAL A 116 -13.86 15.93 -20.36
C VAL A 116 -14.70 14.70 -20.02
N ASN A 117 -14.24 13.50 -20.38
CA ASN A 117 -14.96 12.24 -20.16
C ASN A 117 -14.49 11.49 -18.91
N TRP A 118 -13.36 11.86 -18.30
CA TRP A 118 -12.78 11.08 -17.19
C TRP A 118 -13.72 10.97 -15.98
N ASN A 119 -14.36 12.07 -15.59
CA ASN A 119 -15.26 12.07 -14.42
C ASN A 119 -16.48 11.17 -14.66
N ALA A 120 -17.11 11.28 -15.83
CA ALA A 120 -18.29 10.47 -16.16
C ALA A 120 -17.94 8.97 -16.25
N ALA A 121 -16.80 8.63 -16.86
CA ALA A 121 -16.30 7.26 -16.89
C ALA A 121 -15.96 6.73 -15.49
N ALA A 122 -15.29 7.52 -14.65
CA ALA A 122 -14.93 7.13 -13.29
C ALA A 122 -16.18 6.85 -12.43
N ASN A 123 -17.22 7.70 -12.53
CA ASN A 123 -18.46 7.52 -11.76
C ASN A 123 -19.19 6.21 -12.10
N VAL A 124 -19.11 5.73 -13.35
CA VAL A 124 -19.68 4.43 -13.73
C VAL A 124 -18.99 3.28 -12.99
N LEU A 125 -17.67 3.35 -12.84
CA LEU A 125 -16.87 2.30 -12.20
C LEU A 125 -16.92 2.38 -10.68
N LEU A 126 -16.96 3.58 -10.11
CA LEU A 126 -17.03 3.81 -8.65
C LEU A 126 -18.32 3.26 -8.02
N ALA A 127 -19.38 3.11 -8.82
CA ALA A 127 -20.66 2.51 -8.42
C ALA A 127 -20.62 0.97 -8.39
N GLN A 128 -19.52 0.35 -8.79
CA GLN A 128 -19.37 -1.11 -8.86
C GLN A 128 -18.67 -1.68 -7.63
N THR A 129 -18.91 -2.95 -7.38
CA THR A 129 -18.16 -3.76 -6.43
C THR A 129 -16.94 -4.36 -7.13
N ALA A 130 -15.80 -4.40 -6.44
CA ALA A 130 -14.60 -5.04 -6.94
C ALA A 130 -14.78 -6.57 -6.97
N ILE A 131 -14.21 -7.20 -7.99
CA ILE A 131 -14.15 -8.67 -8.08
C ILE A 131 -12.94 -9.24 -7.33
N VAL A 132 -11.95 -8.39 -7.08
CA VAL A 132 -10.70 -8.69 -6.37
C VAL A 132 -10.38 -7.51 -5.45
N ASN A 133 -10.05 -7.82 -4.21
CA ASN A 133 -9.56 -6.87 -3.22
C ASN A 133 -8.04 -6.79 -3.29
N LEU A 134 -7.49 -5.62 -2.98
CA LEU A 134 -6.04 -5.37 -2.94
C LEU A 134 -5.65 -4.72 -1.63
N SER A 135 -4.53 -5.15 -1.05
CA SER A 135 -3.87 -4.48 0.07
C SER A 135 -2.39 -4.30 -0.25
N ILE A 136 -1.82 -3.16 0.16
CA ILE A 136 -0.41 -2.84 -0.02
C ILE A 136 0.18 -2.54 1.34
N THR A 137 1.27 -3.21 1.69
CA THR A 137 2.10 -2.90 2.85
C THR A 137 3.49 -2.50 2.38
N THR A 138 4.05 -1.47 3.01
CA THR A 138 5.38 -0.93 2.68
C THR A 138 6.27 -0.92 3.92
N ASP A 139 7.55 -1.20 3.72
CA ASP A 139 8.60 -1.03 4.72
C ASP A 139 9.80 -0.33 4.07
N PHE A 140 10.20 0.82 4.61
CA PHE A 140 11.26 1.63 4.07
C PHE A 140 12.38 1.80 5.09
N ASP A 141 13.57 1.31 4.73
CA ASP A 141 14.78 1.54 5.52
C ASP A 141 15.45 2.86 5.09
N PRO A 142 15.44 3.91 5.93
CA PRO A 142 16.05 5.19 5.57
C PRO A 142 17.58 5.12 5.47
N ALA A 143 18.25 4.15 6.10
CA ALA A 143 19.70 4.01 6.05
C ALA A 143 20.18 3.45 4.70
N THR A 144 19.48 2.42 4.18
CA THR A 144 19.81 1.80 2.89
C THR A 144 18.99 2.34 1.72
N ARG A 145 17.93 3.10 2.00
CA ARG A 145 16.88 3.53 1.06
C ARG A 145 16.17 2.36 0.37
N LEU A 146 16.21 1.18 0.97
CA LEU A 146 15.50 0.01 0.47
C LEU A 146 14.01 0.13 0.84
N LEU A 147 13.16 0.21 -0.17
CA LEU A 147 11.71 0.06 -0.06
C LEU A 147 11.36 -1.40 -0.33
N GLN A 148 10.71 -2.04 0.62
CA GLN A 148 10.05 -3.33 0.48
C GLN A 148 8.54 -3.11 0.33
N VAL A 149 7.92 -3.88 -0.55
CA VAL A 149 6.50 -3.80 -0.87
C VAL A 149 5.89 -5.19 -0.84
N SER A 150 4.80 -5.37 -0.12
CA SER A 150 3.97 -6.57 -0.16
C SER A 150 2.59 -6.19 -0.71
N VAL A 151 2.15 -6.90 -1.74
CA VAL A 151 0.82 -6.74 -2.32
C VAL A 151 0.04 -8.03 -2.14
N GLU A 152 -1.05 -7.94 -1.41
CA GLU A 152 -1.99 -9.04 -1.20
C GLU A 152 -3.25 -8.84 -2.04
N HIS A 153 -3.80 -9.94 -2.54
CA HIS A 153 -5.06 -9.94 -3.26
C HIS A 153 -5.99 -11.05 -2.77
N TYR A 154 -7.29 -10.81 -2.86
CA TYR A 154 -8.33 -11.80 -2.57
C TYR A 154 -9.50 -11.64 -3.55
N TYR A 155 -9.85 -12.70 -4.26
CA TYR A 155 -10.97 -12.71 -5.20
C TYR A 155 -12.29 -12.91 -4.47
N THR A 156 -13.15 -11.89 -4.49
CA THR A 156 -14.50 -11.93 -3.93
C THR A 156 -15.53 -12.49 -4.92
N SER A 157 -15.15 -12.57 -6.19
CA SER A 157 -15.87 -13.28 -7.26
C SER A 157 -14.90 -13.74 -8.34
N THR A 158 -15.29 -14.72 -9.14
CA THR A 158 -14.47 -15.22 -10.24
C THR A 158 -14.20 -14.13 -11.28
N SER A 159 -12.95 -14.01 -11.73
CA SER A 159 -12.55 -13.09 -12.80
C SER A 159 -13.32 -13.37 -14.10
N PRO A 160 -13.84 -12.35 -14.80
CA PRO A 160 -14.80 -12.55 -15.89
C PRO A 160 -14.18 -13.01 -17.21
N GLY A 161 -12.85 -13.10 -17.31
CA GLY A 161 -12.19 -13.31 -18.59
C GLY A 161 -10.82 -14.00 -18.50
N ALA A 162 -9.84 -13.46 -19.20
CA ALA A 162 -8.49 -14.02 -19.29
C ALA A 162 -7.73 -13.91 -17.96
N ALA A 163 -6.59 -14.61 -17.87
CA ALA A 163 -5.78 -14.64 -16.65
C ALA A 163 -5.35 -13.23 -16.22
N ASP A 164 -5.63 -12.89 -14.97
CA ASP A 164 -5.30 -11.59 -14.41
C ASP A 164 -3.79 -11.38 -14.23
N ARG A 165 -3.41 -10.10 -14.22
CA ARG A 165 -2.04 -9.63 -14.10
C ARG A 165 -1.93 -8.57 -13.02
N LEU A 166 -0.97 -8.77 -12.11
CA LEU A 166 -0.62 -7.78 -11.11
C LEU A 166 0.43 -6.81 -11.67
N HIS A 167 0.18 -5.53 -11.47
CA HIS A 167 1.14 -4.47 -11.74
C HIS A 167 1.42 -3.68 -10.47
N VAL A 168 2.69 -3.35 -10.27
CA VAL A 168 3.14 -2.53 -9.15
C VAL A 168 4.05 -1.43 -9.69
N LEU A 169 3.71 -0.18 -9.42
CA LEU A 169 4.38 1.02 -9.89
C LEU A 169 4.81 1.88 -8.70
N LEU A 170 5.84 2.70 -8.92
CA LEU A 170 6.20 3.81 -8.04
C LEU A 170 5.88 5.12 -8.72
N THR A 171 5.15 5.98 -8.01
CA THR A 171 4.92 7.38 -8.38
C THR A 171 5.58 8.31 -7.37
N GLU A 172 5.88 9.54 -7.76
CA GLU A 172 6.39 10.56 -6.84
C GLU A 172 5.61 11.87 -6.99
N ASP A 173 5.22 12.42 -5.83
CA ASP A 173 4.62 13.73 -5.70
C ASP A 173 5.66 14.84 -5.52
N HIS A 174 5.21 16.08 -5.70
CA HIS A 174 5.98 17.27 -5.38
C HIS A 174 7.30 17.44 -6.13
N LEU A 175 7.33 16.98 -7.38
CA LEU A 175 8.43 17.22 -8.31
C LEU A 175 8.29 18.64 -8.89
N THR A 176 8.96 19.59 -8.25
CA THR A 176 8.91 21.00 -8.67
C THR A 176 9.76 21.22 -9.92
N ALA A 177 9.13 21.52 -11.05
CA ALA A 177 9.81 21.63 -12.35
C ALA A 177 9.06 22.48 -13.38
N TYR A 178 9.67 22.70 -14.54
CA TYR A 178 9.03 23.39 -15.65
C TYR A 178 7.75 22.69 -16.15
N GLN A 179 6.73 23.47 -16.51
CA GLN A 179 5.53 23.03 -17.21
C GLN A 179 5.05 24.14 -18.17
N ALA A 180 4.89 23.81 -19.45
CA ALA A 180 4.20 24.68 -20.39
C ALA A 180 2.72 24.82 -20.01
N ASN A 181 2.14 25.99 -20.24
CA ASN A 181 0.74 26.26 -19.96
C ASN A 181 0.22 27.32 -20.95
N TYR A 182 -0.88 27.02 -21.65
CA TYR A 182 -1.54 27.92 -22.60
C TYR A 182 -2.62 28.77 -21.93
N GLY A 183 -2.98 28.47 -20.68
CA GLY A 183 -3.92 29.25 -19.88
C GLY A 183 -3.30 30.52 -19.30
N ALA A 184 -4.07 31.19 -18.43
CA ALA A 184 -3.61 32.35 -17.70
C ALA A 184 -2.37 32.01 -16.86
N GLY A 185 -1.36 32.89 -16.92
CA GLY A 185 -0.08 32.71 -16.24
C GLY A 185 1.05 32.16 -17.13
N GLY A 186 0.73 31.64 -18.33
CA GLY A 186 1.74 31.12 -19.26
C GLY A 186 2.58 29.99 -18.67
N ALA A 187 3.68 29.63 -19.35
CA ALA A 187 4.59 28.57 -18.88
C ALA A 187 5.09 28.84 -17.44
N GLN A 188 5.10 27.79 -16.64
CA GLN A 188 5.43 27.80 -15.21
C GLN A 188 6.82 27.19 -15.00
N PRO A 189 7.82 27.97 -14.55
CA PRO A 189 9.16 27.41 -14.28
C PRO A 189 9.21 26.46 -13.08
N SER A 190 8.25 26.57 -12.17
CA SER A 190 8.21 25.88 -10.88
C SER A 190 6.81 25.32 -10.61
N TYR A 191 6.38 24.39 -11.45
CA TYR A 191 5.13 23.66 -11.36
C TYR A 191 5.26 22.43 -10.45
N ASP A 192 4.25 22.20 -9.61
CA ASP A 192 4.16 21.06 -8.68
C ASP A 192 3.66 19.80 -9.41
N HIS A 193 4.57 19.02 -9.99
CA HIS A 193 4.19 17.75 -10.62
C HIS A 193 3.89 16.69 -9.56
N ARG A 194 2.74 16.04 -9.70
CA ARG A 194 2.20 15.04 -8.77
C ARG A 194 1.91 13.72 -9.47
N HIS A 195 1.86 12.65 -8.69
CA HIS A 195 1.58 11.29 -9.13
C HIS A 195 2.48 10.85 -10.30
N ALA A 196 3.67 11.45 -10.45
CA ALA A 196 4.50 11.26 -11.61
C ALA A 196 5.06 9.84 -11.60
N LEU A 197 4.76 9.04 -12.64
CA LEU A 197 5.28 7.70 -12.77
C LEU A 197 6.80 7.72 -12.81
N ARG A 198 7.45 6.96 -11.92
CA ARG A 198 8.91 6.87 -11.85
C ARG A 198 9.44 5.50 -12.26
N VAL A 199 8.81 4.42 -11.80
CA VAL A 199 9.27 3.04 -12.04
C VAL A 199 8.07 2.07 -12.12
N GLY A 200 8.18 1.06 -12.97
CA GLY A 200 7.38 -0.18 -12.84
C GLY A 200 8.22 -1.25 -12.15
N LEU A 201 7.72 -1.80 -11.04
CA LEU A 201 8.36 -2.89 -10.29
C LEU A 201 8.07 -4.27 -10.89
N THR A 202 6.99 -4.39 -11.66
CA THR A 202 6.68 -5.57 -12.46
C THR A 202 7.13 -5.38 -13.92
N PRO A 203 7.18 -6.44 -14.76
CA PRO A 203 7.32 -6.32 -16.22
C PRO A 203 6.06 -5.77 -16.88
N PHE A 204 6.14 -5.18 -18.09
CA PHE A 204 4.98 -4.48 -18.71
C PHE A 204 3.76 -5.37 -18.94
N ALA A 205 3.96 -6.67 -19.10
CA ALA A 205 2.88 -7.65 -19.18
C ALA A 205 2.18 -7.94 -17.84
N GLY A 206 2.75 -7.44 -16.73
CA GLY A 206 2.37 -7.73 -15.36
C GLY A 206 2.83 -9.11 -14.92
N ASP A 207 2.79 -9.35 -13.61
CA ASP A 207 3.04 -10.66 -13.03
C ASP A 207 1.76 -11.49 -13.11
N ALA A 208 1.90 -12.76 -13.51
CA ALA A 208 0.77 -13.67 -13.54
C ALA A 208 0.24 -13.92 -12.13
N LEU A 209 -1.06 -13.70 -11.96
CA LEU A 209 -1.80 -14.24 -10.82
C LEU A 209 -2.27 -15.66 -11.15
N GLY A 210 -2.96 -16.31 -10.20
CA GLY A 210 -3.49 -17.64 -10.43
C GLY A 210 -4.71 -17.60 -11.35
N THR A 211 -5.71 -18.43 -11.03
CA THR A 211 -6.85 -18.66 -11.91
C THR A 211 -7.91 -17.56 -11.85
N GLY A 212 -7.83 -16.68 -10.84
CA GLY A 212 -8.86 -15.69 -10.56
C GLY A 212 -10.17 -16.32 -10.07
N ALA A 213 -10.10 -17.51 -9.45
CA ALA A 213 -11.28 -18.17 -8.90
C ALA A 213 -11.77 -17.44 -7.64
N SER A 214 -13.09 -17.41 -7.40
CA SER A 214 -13.63 -16.89 -6.14
C SER A 214 -13.01 -17.59 -4.92
N GLY A 215 -12.57 -16.81 -3.94
CA GLY A 215 -11.84 -17.27 -2.75
C GLY A 215 -10.34 -17.48 -2.96
N GLU A 216 -9.82 -17.33 -4.18
CA GLU A 216 -8.38 -17.35 -4.44
C GLU A 216 -7.72 -16.14 -3.78
N GLN A 217 -6.57 -16.37 -3.16
CA GLN A 217 -5.77 -15.34 -2.52
C GLN A 217 -4.29 -15.55 -2.81
N GLY A 218 -3.53 -14.47 -2.78
CA GLY A 218 -2.09 -14.54 -2.93
C GLY A 218 -1.39 -13.28 -2.49
N MET A 219 -0.06 -13.39 -2.37
CA MET A 219 0.81 -12.30 -1.97
C MET A 219 2.03 -12.28 -2.87
N ASN A 220 2.38 -11.10 -3.36
CA ASN A 220 3.59 -10.84 -4.13
C ASN A 220 4.43 -9.81 -3.38
N THR A 221 5.76 -9.99 -3.39
CA THR A 221 6.68 -9.06 -2.75
C THR A 221 7.66 -8.48 -3.75
N TYR A 222 8.00 -7.21 -3.56
CA TYR A 222 8.89 -6.45 -4.42
C TYR A 222 9.85 -5.65 -3.55
N SER A 223 11.01 -5.31 -4.12
CA SER A 223 11.95 -4.40 -3.47
C SER A 223 12.56 -3.44 -4.47
N HIS A 224 12.84 -2.22 -4.01
CA HIS A 224 13.49 -1.20 -4.82
C HIS A 224 14.33 -0.28 -3.93
N VAL A 225 15.57 0.00 -4.33
CA VAL A 225 16.38 1.02 -3.67
C VAL A 225 16.01 2.38 -4.27
N LEU A 226 15.36 3.24 -3.49
CA LEU A 226 14.96 4.57 -3.95
C LEU A 226 16.21 5.42 -4.26
N PRO A 227 16.36 5.97 -5.48
CA PRO A 227 17.49 6.84 -5.80
C PRO A 227 17.60 8.02 -4.83
N ILE A 228 18.84 8.48 -4.57
CA ILE A 228 19.13 9.55 -3.60
C ILE A 228 18.35 10.85 -3.87
N GLY A 229 18.08 11.15 -5.15
CA GLY A 229 17.35 12.35 -5.54
C GLY A 229 15.83 12.29 -5.37
N TRP A 230 15.28 11.15 -4.93
CA TRP A 230 13.83 11.01 -4.68
C TRP A 230 13.53 11.35 -3.22
N ASN A 231 12.41 12.00 -2.98
CA ASN A 231 11.92 12.19 -1.62
C ASN A 231 10.98 11.04 -1.24
N ALA A 232 11.41 10.17 -0.33
CA ALA A 232 10.64 8.99 0.08
C ALA A 232 9.25 9.33 0.67
N ASP A 233 9.10 10.48 1.34
CA ASP A 233 7.81 10.96 1.85
C ASP A 233 6.78 11.24 0.73
N ASN A 234 7.28 11.56 -0.45
CA ASN A 234 6.49 11.87 -1.64
C ASN A 234 6.31 10.66 -2.56
N VAL A 235 6.96 9.52 -2.27
CA VAL A 235 6.80 8.31 -3.08
C VAL A 235 5.54 7.58 -2.66
N ARG A 236 4.79 7.11 -3.66
CA ARG A 236 3.66 6.22 -3.49
C ARG A 236 3.89 4.93 -4.27
N VAL A 237 3.39 3.84 -3.71
CA VAL A 237 3.27 2.54 -4.37
C VAL A 237 1.85 2.44 -4.91
N VAL A 238 1.73 2.22 -6.21
CA VAL A 238 0.43 1.96 -6.87
C VAL A 238 0.42 0.50 -7.28
N ALA A 239 -0.58 -0.26 -6.82
CA ALA A 239 -0.80 -1.63 -7.28
C ALA A 239 -2.17 -1.74 -7.94
N PHE A 240 -2.24 -2.49 -9.04
CA PHE A 240 -3.50 -2.76 -9.71
C PHE A 240 -3.51 -4.12 -10.39
N ILE A 241 -4.70 -4.70 -10.50
CA ILE A 241 -4.94 -5.95 -11.21
C ILE A 241 -5.76 -5.68 -12.45
N ASN A 242 -5.32 -6.17 -13.60
CA ASN A 242 -6.10 -6.13 -14.84
C ASN A 242 -6.18 -7.49 -15.51
N GLU A 243 -7.21 -7.66 -16.32
CA GLU A 243 -7.36 -8.79 -17.22
C GLU A 243 -6.26 -8.79 -18.29
N ALA A 244 -5.66 -9.93 -18.62
CA ALA A 244 -4.77 -10.04 -19.78
C ALA A 244 -5.57 -10.05 -21.11
N ALA A 245 -5.79 -8.89 -21.74
CA ALA A 245 -6.60 -8.79 -22.95
C ALA A 245 -5.79 -8.84 -24.27
N GLY A 246 -5.28 -10.02 -24.64
CA GLY A 246 -4.65 -10.21 -25.96
C GLY A 246 -3.38 -9.37 -26.13
N THR A 247 -3.36 -8.41 -27.08
CA THR A 247 -2.20 -7.55 -27.37
C THR A 247 -2.08 -6.30 -26.49
N LEU A 248 -3.14 -5.92 -25.77
CA LEU A 248 -3.15 -4.80 -24.84
C LEU A 248 -3.45 -5.29 -23.43
N PRO A 249 -2.94 -4.64 -22.37
CA PRO A 249 -3.48 -4.85 -21.05
C PRO A 249 -4.98 -4.52 -21.03
N GLY A 250 -5.79 -5.37 -20.41
CA GLY A 250 -7.24 -5.23 -20.34
C GLY A 250 -7.71 -4.29 -19.25
N GLU A 251 -9.00 -4.40 -18.93
CA GLU A 251 -9.66 -3.65 -17.88
C GLU A 251 -9.01 -3.86 -16.52
N VAL A 252 -8.81 -2.77 -15.77
CA VAL A 252 -8.28 -2.79 -14.40
C VAL A 252 -9.42 -3.04 -13.43
N HIS A 253 -9.44 -4.23 -12.83
CA HIS A 253 -10.50 -4.67 -11.91
C HIS A 253 -10.43 -4.01 -10.53
N GLN A 254 -9.22 -3.72 -10.04
CA GLN A 254 -9.02 -3.05 -8.77
C GLN A 254 -7.68 -2.31 -8.77
N ALA A 255 -7.60 -1.20 -8.05
CA ALA A 255 -6.38 -0.47 -7.80
C ALA A 255 -6.29 -0.02 -6.33
N ALA A 256 -5.07 0.07 -5.83
CA ALA A 256 -4.76 0.58 -4.50
C ALA A 256 -3.49 1.44 -4.56
N GLU A 257 -3.38 2.36 -3.61
CA GLU A 257 -2.20 3.19 -3.41
C GLU A 257 -1.80 3.15 -1.93
N ALA A 258 -0.50 3.13 -1.65
CA ALA A 258 0.04 3.29 -0.30
C ALA A 258 1.29 4.19 -0.32
N PRO A 259 1.57 4.94 0.77
CA PRO A 259 2.83 5.67 0.90
C PRO A 259 4.02 4.71 1.02
N ALA A 260 5.17 5.09 0.44
CA ALA A 260 6.42 4.35 0.62
C ALA A 260 6.87 4.33 2.09
N ILE A 261 6.64 5.44 2.80
CA ILE A 261 6.77 5.52 4.25
C ILE A 261 5.37 5.40 4.83
N ALA A 262 4.97 4.20 5.23
CA ALA A 262 3.78 4.02 6.04
C ALA A 262 4.03 4.67 7.41
N ILE A 263 3.24 5.69 7.76
CA ILE A 263 3.16 6.12 9.14
C ILE A 263 2.41 5.00 9.86
N ALA A 264 3.15 4.10 10.50
CA ALA A 264 2.59 3.04 11.31
C ALA A 264 1.78 3.70 12.44
N THR A 265 0.48 3.90 12.25
CA THR A 265 -0.45 4.28 13.33
C THR A 265 -0.77 3.10 14.24
N GLY A 266 -0.21 1.92 13.96
CA GLY A 266 -0.16 0.77 14.84
C GLY A 266 1.28 0.34 15.07
N VAL A 267 1.63 0.05 16.32
CA VAL A 267 2.82 -0.74 16.63
C VAL A 267 2.62 -2.09 15.93
N VAL A 268 3.51 -2.46 15.01
CA VAL A 268 3.51 -3.81 14.43
C VAL A 268 3.65 -4.78 15.59
N GLU A 269 2.63 -5.60 15.80
CA GLU A 269 2.68 -6.68 16.76
C GLU A 269 3.75 -7.66 16.28
N MET A 270 4.90 -7.68 16.95
CA MET A 270 5.88 -8.73 16.72
C MET A 270 5.17 -10.06 17.00
N PRO A 271 5.23 -11.05 16.10
CA PRO A 271 4.69 -12.37 16.38
C PRO A 271 5.38 -12.88 17.63
N GLN A 272 4.66 -12.81 18.75
CA GLN A 272 5.24 -13.11 20.05
C GLN A 272 5.39 -14.62 20.13
N PRO A 273 6.62 -15.15 20.27
CA PRO A 273 6.76 -16.54 20.64
C PRO A 273 6.23 -16.69 22.07
N ALA A 274 5.38 -17.70 22.27
CA ALA A 274 4.85 -18.19 23.54
C ALA A 274 3.67 -17.38 24.15
N ALA A 275 2.48 -17.99 24.03
CA ALA A 275 1.19 -17.40 24.35
C ALA A 275 0.92 -17.37 25.86
N LEU A 276 0.84 -16.15 26.39
CA LEU A 276 0.40 -15.85 27.75
C LEU A 276 -0.98 -15.19 27.67
N ASN A 277 -1.99 -15.85 28.23
CA ASN A 277 -3.37 -15.37 28.22
C ASN A 277 -3.77 -14.88 29.61
N ALA A 278 -4.54 -13.80 29.67
CA ALA A 278 -5.17 -13.32 30.90
C ALA A 278 -6.70 -13.37 30.74
N PHE A 279 -7.39 -14.05 31.65
CA PHE A 279 -8.86 -14.16 31.60
C PHE A 279 -9.51 -14.21 33.00
N PRO A 280 -10.72 -13.66 33.19
CA PRO A 280 -11.47 -12.89 32.20
C PRO A 280 -10.77 -11.57 31.88
N ASN A 281 -10.95 -11.09 30.65
CA ASN A 281 -10.43 -9.81 30.18
C ASN A 281 -11.53 -9.10 29.40
N PRO A 282 -12.24 -8.13 29.99
CA PRO A 282 -11.91 -7.43 31.23
C PRO A 282 -12.02 -8.26 32.52
N ALA A 283 -11.17 -7.96 33.50
CA ALA A 283 -11.20 -8.55 34.85
C ALA A 283 -11.93 -7.64 35.85
N HIS A 284 -12.78 -8.25 36.67
CA HIS A 284 -13.53 -7.61 37.75
C HIS A 284 -13.01 -8.09 39.11
N GLY A 285 -11.79 -7.64 39.44
CA GLY A 285 -11.14 -7.94 40.72
C GLY A 285 -10.14 -9.09 40.69
N ALA A 286 -10.37 -10.20 39.98
CA ALA A 286 -9.38 -11.28 39.85
C ALA A 286 -9.33 -11.84 38.42
N PHE A 287 -8.18 -12.39 38.05
CA PHE A 287 -7.96 -13.02 36.76
C PHE A 287 -6.98 -14.18 36.85
N VAL A 288 -7.01 -15.06 35.86
CA VAL A 288 -6.05 -16.13 35.66
C VAL A 288 -5.10 -15.73 34.56
N LEU A 289 -3.81 -15.79 34.85
CA LEU A 289 -2.74 -15.72 33.88
C LEU A 289 -2.35 -17.16 33.50
N GLN A 290 -2.47 -17.53 32.24
CA GLN A 290 -2.22 -18.89 31.74
C GLN A 290 -1.16 -18.87 30.64
N ALA A 291 -0.10 -19.63 30.82
CA ALA A 291 0.85 -19.95 29.77
C ALA A 291 0.34 -21.13 28.95
N LEU A 292 0.35 -21.00 27.62
CA LEU A 292 0.03 -22.11 26.72
C LEU A 292 1.21 -23.09 26.58
N ASP A 293 2.42 -22.68 26.97
CA ASP A 293 3.64 -23.47 26.97
C ASP A 293 4.48 -23.28 28.25
N GLY A 294 4.84 -24.39 28.89
CA GLY A 294 5.70 -24.38 30.08
C GLY A 294 5.06 -23.73 31.31
N SER A 295 5.91 -23.33 32.26
CA SER A 295 5.51 -22.73 33.54
C SER A 295 5.73 -21.22 33.54
N ILE A 296 4.94 -20.48 34.28
CA ILE A 296 5.08 -19.04 34.48
C ILE A 296 6.17 -18.78 35.54
N GLY A 297 7.15 -17.96 35.17
CA GLY A 297 8.23 -17.48 36.03
C GLY A 297 7.86 -16.19 36.77
N ALA A 298 8.86 -15.36 37.08
CA ALA A 298 8.63 -14.05 37.66
C ALA A 298 7.79 -13.18 36.72
N ILE A 299 6.81 -12.44 37.25
CA ILE A 299 6.01 -11.50 36.46
C ILE A 299 6.16 -10.06 36.95
N THR A 300 6.10 -9.14 36.00
CA THR A 300 6.02 -7.70 36.22
C THR A 300 4.74 -7.17 35.58
N VAL A 301 4.11 -6.21 36.22
CA VAL A 301 2.87 -5.59 35.74
C VAL A 301 3.11 -4.09 35.61
N ARG A 302 2.76 -3.54 34.45
CA ARG A 302 2.87 -2.11 34.15
C ARG A 302 1.53 -1.56 33.69
N ASP A 303 1.22 -0.32 34.04
CA ASP A 303 0.07 0.40 33.49
C ASP A 303 0.35 0.91 32.06
N ALA A 304 -0.66 1.49 31.41
CA ALA A 304 -0.56 2.02 30.05
C ALA A 304 0.50 3.13 29.84
N SER A 305 1.01 3.74 30.92
CA SER A 305 2.10 4.71 30.85
C SER A 305 3.49 4.08 30.97
N GLY A 306 3.56 2.76 31.16
CA GLY A 306 4.80 2.01 31.39
C GLY A 306 5.26 2.00 32.85
N ARG A 307 4.52 2.64 33.76
CA ARG A 307 4.82 2.64 35.20
C ARG A 307 4.52 1.26 35.77
N MET A 308 5.47 0.73 36.54
CA MET A 308 5.32 -0.56 37.21
C MET A 308 4.32 -0.45 38.36
N VAL A 309 3.30 -1.29 38.33
CA VAL A 309 2.22 -1.35 39.33
C VAL A 309 2.30 -2.61 40.20
N GLY A 310 3.06 -3.62 39.79
CA GLY A 310 3.27 -4.82 40.58
C GLY A 310 4.38 -5.72 40.05
N ALA A 311 4.88 -6.59 40.91
CA ALA A 311 5.78 -7.70 40.56
C ALA A 311 5.45 -8.89 41.44
N ILE A 312 5.40 -10.09 40.87
CA ILE A 312 4.99 -11.31 41.56
C ILE A 312 5.98 -12.42 41.24
N GLN A 313 6.42 -13.13 42.27
CA GLN A 313 7.27 -14.30 42.19
C GLN A 313 6.43 -15.52 42.57
N PRO A 314 6.04 -16.38 41.61
CA PRO A 314 5.26 -17.58 41.92
C PRO A 314 6.03 -18.51 42.85
N ALA A 315 5.36 -19.02 43.89
CA ALA A 315 5.97 -19.94 44.85
C ALA A 315 6.35 -21.30 44.24
N SER A 316 5.72 -21.66 43.12
CA SER A 316 5.98 -22.89 42.37
C SER A 316 5.78 -22.64 40.88
N LYS A 317 6.55 -23.34 40.05
CA LYS A 317 6.37 -23.35 38.59
C LYS A 317 5.01 -23.96 38.24
N ALA A 318 4.07 -23.13 37.79
CA ALA A 318 2.74 -23.53 37.33
C ALA A 318 2.44 -22.90 35.97
N ASN A 319 1.66 -23.57 35.13
CA ASN A 319 1.22 -23.03 33.83
C ASN A 319 0.01 -22.09 33.95
N ALA A 320 -0.57 -21.95 35.14
CA ALA A 320 -1.64 -21.00 35.43
C ALA A 320 -1.45 -20.39 36.83
N LEU A 321 -1.73 -19.10 36.96
CA LEU A 321 -1.66 -18.34 38.20
C LEU A 321 -2.93 -17.52 38.36
N MET A 322 -3.58 -17.63 39.51
CA MET A 322 -4.68 -16.74 39.88
C MET A 322 -4.11 -15.48 40.54
N LEU A 323 -4.48 -14.31 40.03
CA LEU A 323 -3.97 -13.01 40.42
C LEU A 323 -5.13 -12.08 40.81
N ASP A 324 -4.89 -11.28 41.84
CA ASP A 324 -5.83 -10.27 42.33
C ASP A 324 -5.48 -8.90 41.74
N ALA A 325 -6.45 -8.30 41.08
CA ALA A 325 -6.43 -6.99 40.47
C ALA A 325 -7.38 -5.99 41.17
N SER A 326 -8.01 -6.35 42.29
CA SER A 326 -8.94 -5.49 43.02
C SER A 326 -8.32 -4.17 43.49
N ALA A 327 -7.02 -4.17 43.76
CA ALA A 327 -6.26 -2.98 44.14
C ALA A 327 -5.82 -2.11 42.94
N TRP A 328 -6.02 -2.56 41.69
CA TRP A 328 -5.57 -1.85 40.49
C TRP A 328 -6.70 -0.94 39.98
N SER A 329 -6.40 0.30 39.60
CA SER A 329 -7.42 1.18 39.01
C SER A 329 -7.94 0.63 37.68
N ALA A 330 -9.16 0.98 37.28
CA ALA A 330 -9.69 0.60 35.97
C ALA A 330 -8.76 1.14 34.86
N GLY A 331 -8.39 0.29 33.91
CA GLY A 331 -7.40 0.64 32.88
C GLY A 331 -6.76 -0.56 32.19
N ILE A 332 -5.79 -0.27 31.31
CA ILE A 332 -5.03 -1.27 30.56
C ILE A 332 -3.70 -1.53 31.26
N TYR A 333 -3.36 -2.80 31.40
CA TYR A 333 -2.14 -3.29 32.01
C TYR A 333 -1.42 -4.27 31.09
N ILE A 334 -0.09 -4.22 31.15
CA ILE A 334 0.82 -5.14 30.47
C ILE A 334 1.49 -6.01 31.53
N ILE A 335 1.33 -7.32 31.42
CA ILE A 335 1.92 -8.33 32.30
C ILE A 335 3.04 -9.00 31.52
N ALA A 336 4.27 -8.93 32.00
CA ALA A 336 5.43 -9.52 31.35
C ALA A 336 6.12 -10.52 32.28
N THR A 337 6.45 -11.71 31.77
CA THR A 337 7.29 -12.69 32.46
C THR A 337 8.77 -12.38 32.28
N ASP A 338 9.62 -12.91 33.15
CA ASP A 338 11.08 -12.87 33.05
C ASP A 338 11.65 -13.49 31.77
N ASP A 339 10.98 -14.50 31.23
CA ASP A 339 11.32 -15.14 29.95
C ASP A 339 10.76 -14.41 28.71
N GLY A 340 10.14 -13.24 28.88
CA GLY A 340 9.77 -12.34 27.79
C GLY A 340 8.38 -12.56 27.18
N ARG A 341 7.55 -13.41 27.78
CA ARG A 341 6.13 -13.56 27.40
C ARG A 341 5.32 -12.41 27.97
N VAL A 342 4.28 -11.99 27.25
CA VAL A 342 3.51 -10.80 27.61
C VAL A 342 2.03 -11.06 27.41
N ALA A 343 1.20 -10.52 28.31
CA ALA A 343 -0.25 -10.53 28.21
C ALA A 343 -0.80 -9.12 28.45
N ARG A 344 -1.85 -8.76 27.72
CA ARG A 344 -2.65 -7.55 27.98
C ARG A 344 -3.82 -7.90 28.90
N LEU A 345 -4.05 -7.08 29.92
CA LEU A 345 -5.22 -7.16 30.79
C LEU A 345 -5.95 -5.81 30.84
N VAL A 346 -7.27 -5.84 30.73
CA VAL A 346 -8.16 -4.71 31.03
C VAL A 346 -8.77 -4.96 32.40
N VAL A 347 -8.64 -4.02 33.33
CA VAL A 347 -9.31 -4.07 34.64
C VAL A 347 -10.51 -3.13 34.62
N GLN A 348 -11.66 -3.61 35.09
CA GLN A 348 -12.88 -2.84 35.29
C GLN A 348 -13.42 -3.14 36.69
N HIS A 349 -13.98 -2.13 37.35
CA HIS A 349 -14.69 -2.27 38.62
C HIS A 349 -16.18 -2.10 38.39
#